data_AF-A0A3N5XFJ2-F1
#
_entry.id   AF-A0A3N5XFJ2-F1
#
_cell.length_a   1.000
_cell.length_b   1.000
_cell.length_c   1.000
_cell.angle_alpha   90.00
_cell.angle_beta   90.00
_cell.angle_gamma   90.00
#
_symmetry.space_group_name_H-M   'P 1'
#
loop_
_entity.id
_entity.type
_entity.pdbx_description
1 polymer ?
#
loop_
_entity_poly.entity_id
_entity_poly.type
_entity_poly.pdbx_seq_one_letter_code
_entity_poly.pdbx_strand_id
1 'polypeptide(L)'
;MSDYLLQQYLPAFASTLAIELGVAVLLGFWNPRQLGAVALVNIITHPTLHVVLWTSGLWHTPVLLALEVVVFVAEGALLMRLSRLPAAKALGMSAAMNAASALLGLVLVP
;
A
#
# COMPACT_ATOMS: atom_id res chain seq x y z
N MET A 1 23.77 3.12 3.95
CA MET A 1 22.42 2.64 4.33
C MET A 1 21.52 3.79 4.80
N SER A 2 22.05 4.73 5.60
CA SER A 2 21.35 5.98 5.98
C SER A 2 20.90 6.83 4.78
N ASP A 3 21.76 6.97 3.77
CA ASP A 3 21.47 7.85 2.62
C ASP A 3 20.35 7.30 1.72
N TYR A 4 20.28 5.98 1.54
CA TYR A 4 19.20 5.31 0.82
C TYR A 4 17.84 5.51 1.51
N LEU A 5 17.82 5.35 2.84
CA LEU A 5 16.60 5.53 3.64
C LEU A 5 16.06 6.95 3.53
N LEU A 6 16.93 7.96 3.65
CA LEU A 6 16.54 9.37 3.65
C LEU A 6 16.25 9.92 2.25
N GLN A 7 17.02 9.53 1.23
CA GLN A 7 16.93 10.14 -0.09
C GLN A 7 15.99 9.41 -1.06
N GLN A 8 15.71 8.12 -0.85
CA GLN A 8 14.90 7.34 -1.78
C GLN A 8 13.68 6.71 -1.10
N TYR A 9 13.88 6.00 0.01
CA TYR A 9 12.81 5.25 0.65
C TYR A 9 11.75 6.15 1.32
N LEU A 10 12.16 7.11 2.17
CA LEU A 10 11.23 8.02 2.85
C LEU A 10 10.33 8.81 1.88
N PRO A 11 10.88 9.45 0.83
CA PRO A 11 10.06 10.17 -0.15
C PRO A 11 9.08 9.26 -0.89
N ALA A 12 9.52 8.05 -1.28
CA ALA A 12 8.65 7.08 -1.94
C ALA A 12 7.51 6.64 -1.00
N PHE A 13 7.85 6.26 0.23
CA PHE A 13 6.88 5.86 1.24
C PHE A 13 5.87 6.97 1.56
N ALA A 14 6.33 8.21 1.73
CA ALA A 14 5.47 9.37 1.99
C ALA A 14 4.52 9.64 0.80
N SER A 15 5.03 9.48 -0.43
CA SER A 15 4.23 9.61 -1.65
C SER A 15 3.14 8.53 -1.70
N THR A 16 3.49 7.27 -1.49
CA THR A 16 2.52 6.16 -1.48
C THR A 16 1.44 6.40 -0.42
N LEU A 17 1.84 6.74 0.80
CA LEU A 17 0.89 7.01 1.89
C LEU A 17 -0.06 8.17 1.56
N ALA A 18 0.44 9.23 0.94
CA ALA A 18 -0.37 10.37 0.52
C ALA A 18 -1.37 10.00 -0.59
N ILE A 19 -0.95 9.21 -1.57
CA ILE A 19 -1.80 8.69 -2.66
C ILE A 19 -2.91 7.84 -2.09
N GLU A 20 -2.56 6.89 -1.24
CA GLU A 20 -3.47 5.92 -0.64
C GLU A 20 -4.52 6.57 0.26
N LEU A 21 -4.12 7.55 1.07
CA LEU A 21 -5.04 8.36 1.85
C LEU A 21 -5.91 9.25 0.94
N GLY A 22 -5.35 9.82 -0.12
CA GLY A 22 -6.10 10.60 -1.11
C GLY A 22 -7.19 9.76 -1.78
N VAL A 23 -6.85 8.55 -2.25
CA VAL A 23 -7.79 7.58 -2.83
C VAL A 23 -8.86 7.18 -1.81
N ALA A 24 -8.48 6.93 -0.56
CA ALA A 24 -9.44 6.63 0.50
C ALA A 24 -10.46 7.75 0.69
N VAL A 25 -10.02 9.01 0.74
CA VAL A 25 -10.89 10.19 0.84
C VAL A 25 -11.82 10.30 -0.38
N LEU A 26 -11.29 10.13 -1.60
CA LEU A 26 -12.07 10.17 -2.84
C LEU A 26 -13.14 9.08 -2.91
N LEU A 27 -12.88 7.91 -2.32
CA LEU A 27 -13.82 6.81 -2.22
C LEU A 27 -14.84 6.97 -1.05
N GLY A 28 -14.87 8.13 -0.39
CA GLY A 28 -15.85 8.46 0.63
C GLY A 28 -15.48 8.01 2.06
N PHE A 29 -14.23 7.64 2.31
CA PHE A 29 -13.76 7.25 3.65
C PHE A 29 -13.27 8.44 4.45
N TRP A 30 -14.21 9.19 5.02
CA TRP A 30 -13.91 10.45 5.71
C TRP A 30 -13.79 10.26 7.22
N ASN A 31 -14.09 9.05 7.72
CA ASN A 31 -13.99 8.77 9.14
C ASN A 31 -12.51 8.65 9.56
N PRO A 32 -12.06 9.37 10.60
CA PRO A 32 -10.67 9.32 11.06
C PRO A 32 -10.23 7.91 11.48
N ARG A 33 -11.16 7.04 11.93
CA ARG A 33 -10.85 5.63 12.21
C ARG A 33 -10.52 4.84 10.95
N GLN A 34 -11.19 5.14 9.84
CA GLN A 34 -10.98 4.48 8.55
C GLN A 34 -9.67 4.96 7.92
N LEU A 35 -9.41 6.27 7.95
CA LEU A 35 -8.14 6.84 7.49
C LEU A 35 -6.97 6.37 8.35
N GLY A 36 -7.16 6.26 9.67
CA GLY A 36 -6.17 5.69 10.58
C GLY A 36 -5.90 4.20 10.28
N ALA A 37 -6.92 3.43 9.93
CA ALA A 37 -6.74 2.04 9.50
C ALA A 37 -5.95 1.94 8.20
N VAL A 38 -6.27 2.76 7.19
CA VAL A 38 -5.52 2.85 5.92
C VAL A 38 -4.04 3.17 6.20
N ALA A 39 -3.77 4.22 6.97
CA ALA A 39 -2.42 4.62 7.30
C ALA A 39 -1.66 3.50 8.04
N LEU A 40 -2.28 2.86 9.04
CA LEU A 40 -1.65 1.78 9.80
C LEU A 40 -1.33 0.57 8.94
N VAL A 41 -2.26 0.17 8.07
CA VAL A 41 -2.04 -0.96 7.16
C VAL A 41 -0.84 -0.68 6.28
N ASN A 42 -0.78 0.50 5.64
CA ASN A 42 0.32 0.84 4.73
C ASN A 42 1.65 1.08 5.45
N ILE A 43 1.63 1.64 6.66
CA ILE A 43 2.83 1.73 7.52
C ILE A 43 3.41 0.35 7.82
N ILE A 44 2.60 -0.71 7.86
CA ILE A 44 3.08 -2.07 8.13
C ILE A 44 3.44 -2.80 6.84
N THR A 45 2.56 -2.78 5.83
CA THR A 45 2.73 -3.57 4.61
C THR A 45 3.87 -3.07 3.73
N HIS A 46 4.03 -1.76 3.57
CA HIS A 46 5.06 -1.20 2.70
C HIS A 46 6.50 -1.52 3.15
N PRO A 47 6.91 -1.25 4.41
CA PRO A 47 8.24 -1.63 4.87
C PRO A 47 8.46 -3.13 4.86
N THR A 48 7.43 -3.92 5.19
CA THR A 48 7.52 -5.38 5.17
C THR A 48 7.79 -5.89 3.77
N LEU A 49 7.03 -5.43 2.77
CA LEU A 49 7.24 -5.79 1.37
C LEU A 49 8.62 -5.37 0.88
N HIS A 50 9.05 -4.14 1.22
CA HIS A 50 10.37 -3.63 0.85
C HIS A 50 11.51 -4.48 1.41
N VAL A 51 11.45 -4.83 2.71
CA VAL A 51 12.45 -5.71 3.35
C VAL A 51 12.44 -7.10 2.71
N VAL A 52 11.26 -7.66 2.42
CA VAL A 52 11.15 -8.97 1.76
C VAL A 52 11.80 -8.93 0.38
N LEU A 53 11.45 -7.95 -0.47
CA LEU A 53 12.02 -7.81 -1.81
C LEU A 53 13.53 -7.60 -1.78
N TRP A 54 14.01 -6.75 -0.87
CA TRP A 54 15.43 -6.46 -0.71
C TRP A 54 16.24 -7.68 -0.27
N THR A 55 15.76 -8.42 0.73
CA THR A 55 16.50 -9.56 1.32
C THR A 55 16.42 -10.83 0.47
N SER A 56 15.32 -11.03 -0.26
CA SER A 56 15.10 -12.21 -1.09
C SER A 56 15.64 -12.06 -2.52
N GLY A 57 15.91 -10.82 -2.96
CA GLY A 57 16.31 -10.54 -4.34
C GLY A 57 15.21 -10.83 -5.37
N LEU A 58 13.95 -11.01 -4.93
CA LEU A 58 12.81 -11.39 -5.75
C LEU A 58 12.25 -10.22 -6.57
N TRP A 59 13.11 -9.55 -7.32
CA TRP A 59 12.74 -8.45 -8.23
C TRP A 59 12.17 -8.96 -9.58
N HIS A 60 11.91 -10.26 -9.70
CA HIS A 60 11.32 -10.84 -10.90
C HIS A 60 9.82 -10.53 -10.99
N THR A 61 9.40 -9.99 -12.14
CA THR A 61 8.03 -9.51 -12.44
C THR A 61 6.90 -10.47 -12.01
N PRO A 62 6.95 -11.80 -12.26
CA PRO A 62 5.87 -12.69 -11.83
C PRO A 62 5.80 -12.88 -10.31
N VAL A 63 6.94 -12.82 -9.61
CA VAL A 63 6.99 -12.93 -8.15
C VAL A 63 6.49 -11.65 -7.50
N LEU A 64 6.82 -10.51 -8.10
CA LEU A 64 6.35 -9.19 -7.67
C LEU A 64 4.81 -9.09 -7.75
N LEU A 65 4.23 -9.55 -8.86
CA LEU A 65 2.77 -9.66 -9.04
C LEU A 65 2.12 -10.59 -8.01
N ALA A 66 2.73 -11.74 -7.71
CA ALA A 66 2.21 -12.65 -6.69
C ALA A 66 2.23 -12.00 -5.29
N LEU A 67 3.32 -11.30 -4.96
CA LEU A 67 3.47 -10.53 -3.72
C LEU A 67 2.45 -9.38 -3.62
N GLU A 68 2.21 -8.66 -4.71
CA GLU A 68 1.18 -7.62 -4.78
C GLU A 68 -0.22 -8.19 -4.52
N VAL A 69 -0.56 -9.34 -5.09
CA VAL A 69 -1.85 -10.01 -4.82
C VAL A 69 -1.95 -10.41 -3.35
N VAL A 70 -0.87 -10.93 -2.75
CA VAL A 70 -0.85 -11.30 -1.32
C VAL A 70 -1.03 -10.05 -0.44
N VAL A 71 -0.33 -8.97 -0.75
CA VAL A 71 -0.46 -7.70 -0.02
C VAL A 71 -1.85 -7.12 -0.18
N PHE A 72 -2.40 -7.06 -1.39
CA PHE A 72 -3.77 -6.67 -1.65
C PHE A 72 -4.78 -7.43 -0.77
N VAL A 73 -4.68 -8.77 -0.71
CA VAL A 73 -5.57 -9.59 0.12
C VAL A 73 -5.37 -9.29 1.61
N ALA A 74 -4.11 -9.14 2.05
CA ALA A 74 -3.78 -8.83 3.44
C ALA A 74 -4.31 -7.45 3.87
N GLU A 75 -4.13 -6.43 3.03
CA GLU A 75 -4.61 -5.07 3.26
C GLU A 75 -6.12 -5.01 3.30
N GLY A 76 -6.80 -5.67 2.34
CA GLY A 76 -8.25 -5.79 2.35
C GLY A 76 -8.80 -6.47 3.60
N ALA A 77 -8.14 -7.54 4.07
CA ALA A 77 -8.53 -8.23 5.30
C ALA A 77 -8.29 -7.37 6.56
N LEU A 78 -7.17 -6.66 6.63
CA LEU A 78 -6.86 -5.74 7.73
C LEU A 78 -7.84 -4.56 7.76
N LEU A 79 -8.13 -3.95 6.61
CA LEU A 79 -9.11 -2.86 6.49
C LEU A 79 -10.51 -3.32 6.89
N MET A 80 -10.91 -4.51 6.45
CA MET A 80 -12.19 -5.12 6.85
C MET A 80 -12.27 -5.25 8.38
N ARG A 81 -11.22 -5.76 9.02
CA ARG A 81 -11.17 -5.99 10.47
C ARG A 81 -11.12 -4.68 11.26
N LEU A 82 -10.31 -3.71 10.84
CA LEU A 82 -10.09 -2.46 11.57
C LEU A 82 -11.23 -1.46 11.37
N SER A 83 -11.79 -1.39 10.16
CA SER A 83 -12.84 -0.42 9.80
C SER A 83 -14.25 -0.98 9.89
N ARG A 84 -14.41 -2.28 10.21
CA ARG A 84 -15.69 -3.02 10.27
C ARG A 84 -16.53 -2.86 8.99
N LEU A 85 -15.86 -2.85 7.84
CA LEU A 85 -16.51 -2.69 6.53
C LEU A 85 -16.96 -4.05 6.00
N PRO A 86 -17.99 -4.09 5.14
CA PRO A 86 -18.29 -5.30 4.37
C PRO A 86 -17.12 -5.65 3.43
N ALA A 87 -16.87 -6.95 3.25
CA ALA A 87 -15.71 -7.48 2.52
C ALA A 87 -15.57 -6.87 1.11
N ALA A 88 -16.67 -6.76 0.36
CA ALA A 88 -16.66 -6.18 -0.99
C ALA A 88 -16.15 -4.73 -1.00
N LYS A 89 -16.49 -3.94 0.03
CA LYS A 89 -16.05 -2.54 0.13
C LYS A 89 -14.59 -2.44 0.55
N ALA A 90 -14.13 -3.30 1.47
CA ALA A 90 -12.73 -3.35 1.90
C ALA A 90 -11.79 -3.84 0.79
N LEU A 91 -12.19 -4.88 0.05
CA LEU A 91 -11.42 -5.39 -1.08
C LEU A 91 -11.44 -4.42 -2.26
N GLY A 92 -12.60 -3.82 -2.60
CA GLY A 92 -12.64 -2.80 -3.65
C GLY A 92 -11.75 -1.59 -3.35
N MET A 93 -11.68 -1.21 -2.08
CA MET A 93 -10.80 -0.13 -1.60
C MET A 93 -9.32 -0.49 -1.72
N SER A 94 -8.92 -1.66 -1.21
CA SER A 94 -7.54 -2.14 -1.34
C SER A 94 -7.14 -2.26 -2.82
N ALA A 95 -8.05 -2.68 -3.69
CA ALA A 95 -7.78 -2.80 -5.12
C ALA A 95 -7.56 -1.44 -5.77
N ALA A 96 -8.40 -0.45 -5.45
CA ALA A 96 -8.25 0.91 -5.96
C ALA A 96 -6.97 1.58 -5.48
N MET A 97 -6.61 1.38 -4.20
CA MET A 97 -5.37 1.90 -3.63
C MET A 97 -4.14 1.25 -4.26
N ASN A 98 -4.09 -0.08 -4.34
CA ASN A 98 -2.99 -0.80 -4.96
C ASN A 98 -2.86 -0.44 -6.45
N ALA A 99 -3.97 -0.35 -7.20
CA ALA A 99 -3.95 0.06 -8.59
C ALA A 99 -3.45 1.50 -8.79
N ALA A 100 -3.88 2.45 -7.94
CA ALA A 100 -3.42 3.83 -7.99
C ALA A 100 -1.92 3.95 -7.66
N SER A 101 -1.45 3.24 -6.62
CA SER A 101 -0.04 3.19 -6.25
C SER A 101 0.80 2.52 -7.35
N ALA A 102 0.34 1.43 -7.97
CA ALA A 102 1.03 0.76 -9.06
C ALA A 102 1.15 1.64 -10.32
N LEU A 103 0.06 2.31 -10.73
CA LEU A 103 0.07 3.23 -11.86
C LEU A 103 1.03 4.40 -11.63
N LEU A 104 1.06 4.96 -10.41
CA LEU A 104 1.99 6.04 -10.09
C LEU A 104 3.43 5.56 -9.96
N GLY A 105 3.65 4.33 -9.48
CA GLY A 105 4.96 3.69 -9.52
C GLY A 105 5.52 3.57 -10.94
N LEU A 106 4.67 3.21 -11.91
CA LEU A 106 5.05 3.16 -13.33
C LEU A 106 5.31 4.54 -13.95
N VAL A 107 4.71 5.62 -13.43
CA VAL A 107 4.92 6.99 -13.92
C VAL A 107 6.13 7.66 -13.25
N LEU A 108 6.38 7.37 -11.98
CA LEU A 108 7.42 8.03 -11.17
C LEU A 108 8.78 7.30 -11.21
N VAL A 109 8.80 6.02 -11.60
CA VAL A 109 10.03 5.23 -11.77
C VAL A 109 10.27 5.06 -13.28
N PRO A 110 11.20 5.80 -13.90
CA PRO A 110 11.59 5.59 -15.29
C PRO A 110 12.36 4.27 -15.52
#